data_AF-A0A7K2LY38-F1
#
_entry.id   AF-A0A7K2LY38-F1
#
_cell.length_a   1.000
_cell.length_b   1.000
_cell.length_c   1.000
_cell.angle_alpha   90.00
_cell.angle_beta   90.00
_cell.angle_gamma   90.00
#
_symmetry.space_group_name_H-M   'P 1'
#
loop_
_entity.id
_entity.type
_entity.pdbx_description
1 polymer ?
#
loop_
_entity_poly.entity_id
_entity_poly.type
_entity_poly.pdbx_seq_one_letter_code
_entity_poly.pdbx_strand_id
1 'polypeptide(L)'
;MTSPYHLPAGRAADGPYAVAVTPEHAGWGHAELRVLELPAGASHTFDTGDSEWIVLPLGGGCTVTAVDDFGHDTFRLTGRDSVFDGVSDFAYVPRDARTTVFAPGGGRFALAGARCTRR
;
A
#
# COMPACT_ATOMS: atom_id res chain seq x y z
N MET A 1 2.53 -28.74 -9.83
CA MET A 1 3.72 -28.24 -9.10
C MET A 1 3.31 -26.96 -8.37
N THR A 2 3.36 -26.94 -7.04
CA THR A 2 3.18 -25.69 -6.27
C THR A 2 4.51 -25.32 -5.63
N SER A 3 5.16 -24.30 -6.17
CA SER A 3 6.37 -23.71 -5.59
C SER A 3 6.02 -23.03 -4.26
N PRO A 4 6.92 -23.06 -3.24
CA PRO A 4 6.72 -22.27 -2.02
C PRO A 4 6.63 -20.76 -2.28
N TYR A 5 7.18 -20.30 -3.40
CA TYR A 5 7.16 -18.89 -3.81
C TYR A 5 5.88 -18.47 -4.54
N HIS A 6 5.00 -19.43 -4.86
CA HIS A 6 3.69 -19.11 -5.42
C HIS A 6 2.65 -19.08 -4.30
N LEU A 7 2.09 -17.89 -4.08
CA LEU A 7 1.00 -17.65 -3.15
C LEU A 7 -0.29 -17.44 -3.95
N PRO A 8 -1.19 -18.43 -4.03
CA PRO A 8 -2.50 -18.24 -4.64
C PRO A 8 -3.28 -17.10 -3.97
N ALA A 9 -4.22 -16.51 -4.70
CA ALA A 9 -5.10 -15.48 -4.17
C ALA A 9 -5.74 -15.91 -2.84
N GLY A 10 -5.74 -15.00 -1.86
CA GLY A 10 -6.24 -15.25 -0.50
C GLY A 10 -5.27 -15.99 0.44
N ARG A 11 -4.21 -16.64 -0.07
CA ARG A 11 -3.27 -17.37 0.80
C ARG A 11 -2.41 -16.45 1.67
N ALA A 12 -2.15 -15.24 1.21
CA ALA A 12 -1.39 -14.23 1.92
C ALA A 12 -2.28 -13.12 2.50
N ALA A 13 -3.58 -13.35 2.67
CA ALA A 13 -4.45 -12.37 3.30
C ALA A 13 -4.13 -12.24 4.79
N ASP A 14 -4.07 -11.01 5.30
CA ASP A 14 -3.83 -10.73 6.71
C ASP A 14 -4.54 -9.43 7.12
N GLY A 15 -5.42 -9.53 8.12
CA GLY A 15 -6.25 -8.44 8.59
C GLY A 15 -7.00 -7.72 7.45
N PRO A 16 -6.80 -6.39 7.27
CA PRO A 16 -7.47 -5.61 6.23
C PRO A 16 -6.89 -5.80 4.82
N TYR A 17 -5.82 -6.58 4.68
CA TYR A 17 -5.11 -6.72 3.42
C TYR A 17 -5.46 -8.03 2.71
N ALA A 18 -5.86 -7.94 1.45
CA ALA A 18 -6.08 -9.10 0.58
C ALA A 18 -4.77 -9.86 0.27
N VAL A 19 -3.65 -9.15 0.34
CA VAL A 19 -2.28 -9.67 0.26
C VAL A 19 -1.44 -8.93 1.28
N ALA A 20 -0.63 -9.64 2.06
CA ALA A 20 0.38 -9.12 2.96
C ALA A 20 1.61 -10.04 2.92
N VAL A 21 2.63 -9.60 2.20
CA VAL A 21 3.94 -10.26 2.12
C VAL A 21 4.95 -9.36 2.81
N THR A 22 5.55 -9.88 3.89
CA THR A 22 6.61 -9.20 4.64
C THR A 22 7.97 -9.87 4.34
N PRO A 23 9.08 -9.19 4.64
CA PRO A 23 10.41 -9.77 4.50
C PRO A 23 10.56 -11.07 5.30
N GLU A 24 9.99 -11.13 6.50
CA GLU A 24 10.00 -12.31 7.39
C GLU A 24 9.31 -13.51 6.73
N HIS A 25 8.12 -13.31 6.17
CA HIS A 25 7.36 -14.38 5.53
C HIS A 25 7.99 -14.85 4.22
N ALA A 26 8.63 -13.94 3.48
CA ALA A 26 9.25 -14.25 2.20
C ALA A 26 10.68 -14.80 2.32
N GLY A 27 11.33 -14.63 3.49
CA GLY A 27 12.71 -15.05 3.72
C GLY A 27 13.75 -14.15 3.03
N TRP A 28 13.41 -12.89 2.76
CA TRP A 28 14.32 -11.88 2.21
C TRP A 28 14.42 -10.65 3.12
N GLY A 29 15.25 -9.66 2.76
CA GLY A 29 15.61 -8.58 3.68
C GLY A 29 14.79 -7.30 3.60
N HIS A 30 14.14 -6.98 2.48
CA HIS A 30 13.70 -5.58 2.23
C HIS A 30 12.27 -5.42 1.74
N ALA A 31 11.88 -6.13 0.67
CA ALA A 31 10.63 -5.83 -0.03
C ALA A 31 9.40 -6.28 0.77
N GLU A 32 8.38 -5.44 0.78
CA GLU A 32 7.06 -5.75 1.30
C GLU A 32 6.00 -5.48 0.22
N LEU A 33 4.91 -6.24 0.26
CA LEU A 33 3.74 -5.95 -0.57
C LEU A 33 2.48 -6.13 0.25
N ARG A 34 1.66 -5.08 0.30
CA ARG A 34 0.29 -5.17 0.79
C ARG A 34 -0.68 -4.77 -0.32
N VAL A 35 -1.84 -5.41 -0.35
CA VAL A 35 -2.95 -4.97 -1.21
C VAL A 35 -4.15 -4.67 -0.33
N LEU A 36 -4.58 -3.42 -0.37
CA LEU A 36 -5.71 -2.89 0.37
C LEU A 36 -6.91 -2.74 -0.57
N GLU A 37 -8.06 -3.25 -0.16
CA GLU A 37 -9.34 -3.04 -0.84
C GLU A 37 -10.25 -2.24 0.08
N LEU A 38 -10.69 -1.07 -0.39
CA LEU A 38 -11.53 -0.15 0.37
C LEU A 38 -12.92 -0.02 -0.27
N PRO A 39 -13.99 -0.20 0.51
CA PRO A 39 -15.32 0.25 0.10
C PRO A 39 -15.38 1.77 -0.13
N ALA A 40 -16.40 2.22 -0.84
CA ALA A 40 -16.65 3.65 -1.04
C ALA A 40 -16.82 4.39 0.30
N GLY A 41 -16.10 5.50 0.44
CA GLY A 41 -16.07 6.32 1.65
C GLY A 41 -15.25 5.73 2.81
N ALA A 42 -14.58 4.60 2.62
CA ALA A 42 -13.75 3.99 3.66
C ALA A 42 -12.34 4.61 3.70
N SER A 43 -11.72 4.51 4.87
CA SER A 43 -10.32 4.81 5.08
C SER A 43 -9.59 3.67 5.78
N HIS A 44 -8.28 3.62 5.60
CA HIS A 44 -7.39 2.73 6.35
C HIS A 44 -6.13 3.47 6.76
N THR A 45 -5.75 3.33 8.03
CA THR A 45 -4.56 3.96 8.60
C THR A 45 -3.55 2.88 9.00
N PHE A 46 -2.28 3.12 8.69
CA PHE A 46 -1.17 2.25 9.07
C PHE A 46 0.08 3.07 9.39
N ASP A 47 0.92 2.54 10.27
CA ASP A 47 2.24 3.09 10.52
C ASP A 47 3.24 2.49 9.53
N THR A 48 4.06 3.35 8.91
CA THR A 48 5.05 2.92 7.90
C THR A 48 6.24 2.22 8.53
N GLY A 49 6.50 2.47 9.81
CA GLY A 49 7.51 1.78 10.61
C GLY A 49 8.92 1.98 10.04
N ASP A 50 9.69 0.89 9.94
CA ASP A 50 11.05 0.89 9.39
C ASP A 50 11.11 0.86 7.85
N SER A 51 9.96 0.99 7.19
CA SER A 51 9.83 0.90 5.73
C SER A 51 9.28 2.18 5.14
N GLU A 52 9.81 2.57 3.98
CA GLU A 52 9.17 3.53 3.09
C GLU A 52 8.15 2.81 2.19
N TRP A 53 7.14 3.54 1.71
CA TRP A 53 6.06 2.93 0.93
C TRP A 53 5.68 3.75 -0.30
N ILE A 54 5.29 3.04 -1.35
CA ILE A 54 4.54 3.59 -2.47
C ILE A 54 3.08 3.16 -2.32
N VAL A 55 2.17 4.13 -2.32
CA VAL A 55 0.73 3.91 -2.47
C VAL A 55 0.36 4.05 -3.95
N LEU A 56 0.05 2.92 -4.58
CA LEU A 56 -0.26 2.83 -6.01
C LEU A 56 -1.71 2.38 -6.23
N PRO A 57 -2.56 3.20 -6.85
CA PRO A 57 -3.87 2.78 -7.32
C PRO A 57 -3.79 1.68 -8.39
N LEU A 58 -4.43 0.55 -8.09
CA LEU A 58 -4.71 -0.52 -9.04
C LEU A 58 -6.12 -0.39 -9.64
N GLY A 59 -7.02 0.28 -8.92
CA GLY A 59 -8.38 0.62 -9.33
C GLY A 59 -8.98 1.67 -8.38
N GLY A 60 -9.69 2.65 -8.92
CA GLY A 60 -10.20 3.81 -8.19
C GLY A 60 -9.13 4.88 -7.88
N GLY A 61 -9.58 6.02 -7.35
CA GLY A 61 -8.74 7.10 -6.84
C GLY A 61 -8.83 7.23 -5.32
N CYS A 62 -7.84 7.88 -4.70
CA CYS A 62 -7.80 8.05 -3.25
C CYS A 62 -7.09 9.34 -2.83
N THR A 63 -7.21 9.67 -1.55
CA THR A 63 -6.38 10.66 -0.87
C THR A 63 -5.47 9.94 0.10
N VAL A 64 -4.16 10.20 0.01
CA VAL A 64 -3.15 9.71 0.92
C VAL A 64 -2.71 10.85 1.81
N THR A 65 -2.84 10.69 3.12
CA THR A 65 -2.32 11.62 4.12
C THR A 65 -1.22 10.95 4.90
N ALA A 66 -0.07 11.61 5.06
CA ALA A 66 1.05 11.12 5.86
C ALA A 66 1.38 12.16 6.93
N VAL A 67 1.47 11.73 8.18
CA VAL A 67 1.82 12.58 9.32
C VAL A 67 3.06 12.00 10.00
N ASP A 68 4.06 12.85 10.22
CA ASP A 68 5.29 12.50 10.89
C ASP A 68 5.84 13.67 11.72
N ASP A 69 7.06 13.53 12.23
CA ASP A 69 7.73 14.54 13.05
C ASP A 69 8.11 15.82 12.28
N PHE A 70 8.10 15.79 10.95
CA PHE A 70 8.40 16.94 10.08
C PHE A 70 7.14 17.67 9.61
N GLY A 71 5.98 17.00 9.61
CA GLY A 71 4.70 17.65 9.36
C GLY A 71 3.60 16.72 8.89
N HIS A 72 2.72 17.29 8.08
CA HIS A 72 1.57 16.61 7.50
C HIS A 72 1.54 16.93 6.01
N ASP A 73 1.55 15.87 5.18
CA ASP A 73 1.37 15.97 3.74
C ASP A 73 0.08 15.28 3.31
N THR A 74 -0.52 15.76 2.22
CA THR A 74 -1.71 15.16 1.62
C THR A 74 -1.60 15.16 0.11
N PHE A 75 -1.78 13.97 -0.48
CA PHE A 75 -1.70 13.73 -1.90
C PHE A 75 -3.04 13.19 -2.38
N ARG A 76 -3.63 13.85 -3.39
CA ARG A 76 -4.81 13.33 -4.07
C ARG A 76 -4.38 12.58 -5.30
N LEU A 77 -4.65 11.28 -5.33
CA LEU A 77 -4.36 10.39 -6.44
C LEU A 77 -5.60 10.21 -7.30
N THR A 78 -5.47 10.52 -8.58
CA THR A 78 -6.51 10.30 -9.58
C THR A 78 -6.76 8.81 -9.76
N GLY A 79 -5.68 8.03 -9.79
CA GLY A 79 -5.75 6.59 -10.04
C GLY A 79 -6.20 6.25 -11.46
N ARG A 80 -6.92 5.13 -11.57
CA ARG A 80 -7.44 4.56 -12.82
C ARG A 80 -8.58 3.60 -12.50
N ASP A 81 -9.47 3.32 -13.45
CA ASP A 81 -10.58 2.38 -13.21
C ASP A 81 -10.08 0.93 -13.08
N SER A 82 -9.10 0.57 -13.91
CA SER A 82 -8.42 -0.72 -13.94
C SER A 82 -6.94 -0.57 -14.33
N VAL A 83 -6.11 -1.55 -13.94
CA VAL A 83 -4.70 -1.62 -14.34
C VAL A 83 -4.47 -1.63 -15.86
N PHE A 84 -5.52 -1.90 -16.65
CA PHE A 84 -5.48 -1.92 -18.12
C PHE A 84 -5.81 -0.56 -18.77
N ASP A 85 -6.30 0.43 -18.00
CA ASP A 85 -6.74 1.72 -18.55
C ASP A 85 -5.61 2.74 -18.72
N GLY A 86 -4.38 2.37 -18.36
CA GLY A 86 -3.19 3.18 -18.54
C GLY A 86 -2.32 3.29 -17.29
N VAL A 87 -1.43 4.28 -17.31
CA VAL A 87 -0.55 4.61 -16.17
C VAL A 87 -1.34 5.25 -15.04
N SER A 88 -0.87 5.08 -13.80
CA SER A 88 -1.42 5.75 -12.62
C SER A 88 -0.38 6.68 -12.01
N ASP A 89 -0.86 7.73 -11.37
CA ASP A 89 -0.11 8.44 -10.35
C ASP A 89 0.09 7.56 -9.10
N PHE A 90 0.98 7.96 -8.21
CA PHE A 90 1.25 7.28 -6.93
C PHE A 90 1.76 8.29 -5.90
N ALA A 91 1.65 7.95 -4.63
CA ALA A 91 2.25 8.70 -3.53
C ALA A 91 3.41 7.91 -2.92
N TYR A 92 4.52 8.58 -2.67
CA TYR A 92 5.56 8.08 -1.77
C TYR A 92 5.24 8.53 -0.34
N VAL A 93 5.37 7.64 0.63
CA VAL A 93 5.29 7.96 2.05
C VAL A 93 6.54 7.45 2.78
N PRO A 94 7.18 8.29 3.59
CA PRO A 94 8.44 7.93 4.23
C PRO A 94 8.23 6.91 5.36
N ARG A 95 9.34 6.31 5.81
CA ARG A 95 9.41 5.59 7.09
C ARG A 95 9.07 6.51 8.27
N ASP A 96 8.73 5.91 9.40
CA ASP A 96 8.35 6.60 10.64
C ASP A 96 7.24 7.67 10.43
N ALA A 97 6.20 7.30 9.66
CA ALA A 97 5.02 8.13 9.39
C ALA A 97 3.74 7.35 9.66
N ARG A 98 2.70 8.05 10.15
CA ARG A 98 1.35 7.54 10.25
C ARG A 98 0.58 7.91 8.99
N THR A 99 0.28 6.91 8.16
CA THR A 99 -0.32 7.11 6.83
C THR A 99 -1.78 6.67 6.81
N THR A 100 -2.65 7.48 6.20
CA THR A 100 -4.06 7.16 5.97
C THR A 100 -4.38 7.21 4.48
N VAL A 101 -4.99 6.15 3.96
CA VAL A 101 -5.56 6.09 2.61
C VAL A 101 -7.07 6.22 2.74
N PHE A 102 -7.66 7.24 2.14
CA PHE A 102 -9.11 7.46 2.08
C PHE A 102 -9.59 7.34 0.64
N ALA A 103 -10.60 6.50 0.39
CA ALA A 103 -11.12 6.23 -0.95
C ALA A 103 -12.59 6.66 -1.08
N PRO A 104 -12.87 7.88 -1.58
CA PRO A 104 -14.25 8.37 -1.73
C PRO A 104 -15.13 7.44 -2.58
N GLY A 105 -14.60 6.94 -3.69
CA GLY A 105 -15.29 5.99 -4.58
C GLY A 105 -14.98 4.50 -4.28
N GLY A 106 -14.18 4.24 -3.25
CA GLY A 106 -13.59 2.93 -3.01
C GLY A 106 -12.45 2.65 -3.98
N GLY A 107 -11.85 1.47 -3.88
CA GLY A 107 -10.78 1.07 -4.78
C GLY A 107 -9.88 -0.02 -4.24
N ARG A 108 -8.84 -0.30 -5.01
CA ARG A 108 -7.82 -1.32 -4.73
C ARG A 108 -6.44 -0.69 -4.88
N PHE A 109 -5.65 -0.76 -3.83
CA PHE A 109 -4.39 -0.03 -3.73
C PHE A 109 -3.25 -1.01 -3.36
N ALA A 110 -2.18 -1.01 -4.14
CA ALA A 110 -0.95 -1.65 -3.74
C ALA A 110 -0.17 -0.70 -2.81
N LEU A 111 0.26 -1.22 -1.68
CA LEU A 111 1.25 -0.59 -0.82
C LEU A 111 2.54 -1.39 -1.00
N ALA A 112 3.47 -0.84 -1.78
CA ALA A 112 4.77 -1.47 -2.03
C ALA A 112 5.78 -0.88 -1.05
N GLY A 113 6.21 -1.70 -0.10
CA GLY A 113 7.10 -1.29 0.99
C GLY A 113 8.53 -1.73 0.75
N ALA A 114 9.48 -0.98 1.30
CA ALA A 114 10.85 -1.42 1.41
C ALA A 114 11.47 -0.94 2.71
N ARG A 115 12.13 -1.84 3.45
CA ARG A 115 12.93 -1.43 4.60
C ARG A 115 14.01 -0.46 4.18
N CYS A 116 14.12 0.64 4.92
CA CYS A 116 15.16 1.64 4.71
C CYS A 116 15.72 2.09 6.06
N THR A 117 17.03 2.36 6.12
CA THR A 117 17.70 2.82 7.35
C THR A 117 17.87 4.33 7.42
N ARG A 118 17.62 5.02 6.31
CA ARG A 118 17.67 6.46 6.19
C ARG A 118 16.29 6.98 5.84
N ARG A 119 16.09 8.24 6.17
CA ARG A 119 14.94 9.02 5.81
C ARG A 119 15.39 10.14 4.89
#